data_AF-A0A6S6WGM5-F1
#
_entry.id   AF-A0A6S6WGM5-F1
#
_cell.length_a   1.000
_cell.length_b   1.000
_cell.length_c   1.000
_cell.angle_alpha   90.00
_cell.angle_beta   90.00
_cell.angle_gamma   90.00
#
_symmetry.space_group_name_H-M   'P 1'
#
loop_
_entity.id
_entity.type
_entity.pdbx_description
1 polymer ?
#
loop_
_entity_poly.entity_id
_entity_poly.type
_entity_poly.pdbx_seq_one_letter_code
_entity_poly.pdbx_strand_id
1 'polypeptide(L)'
;MPTFAMRKGPAVSLIQDQDIVLTTEPALSDLTVTVIGPAEKDGAKHITDILVASDACKKQSPYLKALIDEEPNRAELTFGGEAKDEGEDKEGTLVWLAHLHGLPEQRLRELGLFEISLIGVWHAISLWSTRQDNMVKENLGDWFNIWYDTNMAKAELTIPIAQALAYPCYIFDHAVGYARVTKYLAYEHVGHIKERPPKGFMGPKQLHINEKMFVGPLNHARGGLRNTLHKSLYSRVGHILRSGTSSCSCWDAAIGRYQYALTKCNAWPVDDVLNYSSINQVVGRLKAFDYDYTPKCARCRSIDWETIVLKARTNTLGYFNGMCLDCMNRSKPRGETLDNEYEDDNKSVDGRWDTKCRIKHGQPTWYVSWLGRPDIREKILRGPDGYRVPDDQ
;
A
#
# COMPACT_ATOMS: atom_id res chain seq x y z
N MET A 1 29.06 7.50 50.27
CA MET A 1 28.57 7.74 48.90
C MET A 1 28.42 6.40 48.22
N PRO A 2 27.26 6.05 47.65
CA PRO A 2 27.12 4.80 46.91
C PRO A 2 27.81 4.96 45.55
N THR A 3 28.71 4.03 45.25
CA THR A 3 29.36 3.88 43.96
C THR A 3 28.32 3.56 42.89
N PHE A 4 28.17 4.46 41.91
CA PHE A 4 27.39 4.18 40.71
C PHE A 4 28.08 3.04 39.95
N ALA A 5 27.49 1.85 40.03
CA ALA A 5 27.84 0.76 39.13
C ALA A 5 27.43 1.17 37.71
N MET A 6 28.42 1.57 36.89
CA MET A 6 28.23 1.68 35.45
C MET A 6 27.83 0.30 34.95
N ARG A 7 26.55 0.13 34.60
CA ARG A 7 26.10 -1.03 33.82
C ARG A 7 26.84 -0.98 32.50
N LYS A 8 27.90 -1.79 32.35
CA LYS A 8 28.47 -2.11 31.05
C LYS A 8 27.32 -2.64 30.21
N GLY A 9 27.04 -1.97 29.08
CA GLY A 9 26.11 -2.48 28.09
C GLY A 9 26.50 -3.89 27.66
N PRO A 10 25.56 -4.67 27.09
CA PRO A 10 25.89 -6.00 26.56
C PRO A 10 27.09 -5.90 25.61
N ALA A 11 27.98 -6.88 25.68
CA ALA A 11 29.14 -6.94 24.80
C ALA A 11 28.65 -7.05 23.35
N VAL A 12 28.98 -6.05 22.53
CA VAL A 12 28.67 -6.04 21.10
C VAL A 12 29.72 -6.87 20.38
N SER A 13 29.30 -7.90 19.66
CA SER A 13 30.18 -8.69 18.78
C SER A 13 30.16 -8.09 17.38
N LEU A 14 31.32 -7.95 16.75
CA LEU A 14 31.45 -7.48 15.37
C LEU A 14 31.75 -8.68 14.47
N ILE A 15 30.96 -8.86 13.42
CA ILE A 15 31.10 -9.95 12.44
C ILE A 15 31.41 -9.33 11.08
N GLN A 16 32.58 -9.65 10.51
CA GLN A 16 32.94 -9.19 9.16
C GLN A 16 32.22 -10.06 8.11
N ASP A 17 31.41 -9.42 7.29
CA ASP A 17 30.82 -10.01 6.09
C ASP A 17 31.83 -10.00 4.92
N GLN A 18 31.49 -10.69 3.84
CA GLN A 18 32.29 -10.65 2.62
C GLN A 18 32.31 -9.23 2.02
N ASP A 19 33.51 -8.75 1.69
CA ASP A 19 33.71 -7.47 1.01
C ASP A 19 33.04 -7.44 -0.36
N ILE A 20 32.53 -6.27 -0.74
CA ILE A 20 31.77 -6.08 -1.98
C ILE A 20 32.49 -5.08 -2.87
N VAL A 21 32.79 -5.48 -4.11
CA VAL A 21 33.37 -4.58 -5.12
C VAL A 21 32.27 -4.10 -6.06
N LEU A 22 32.02 -2.78 -6.06
CA LEU A 22 31.03 -2.17 -6.95
C LEU A 22 31.61 -1.76 -8.29
N THR A 23 32.92 -1.63 -8.44
CA THR A 23 33.53 -1.29 -9.72
C THR A 23 33.57 -2.50 -10.66
N THR A 24 33.38 -2.27 -11.97
CA THR A 24 33.61 -3.31 -13.00
C THR A 24 35.10 -3.53 -13.27
N GLU A 25 35.92 -2.54 -12.94
CA GLU A 25 37.38 -2.59 -13.01
C GLU A 25 37.93 -2.39 -11.59
N PRO A 26 38.40 -3.45 -10.90
CA PRO A 26 38.84 -3.36 -9.51
C PRO A 26 39.90 -2.28 -9.25
N ALA A 27 40.74 -1.99 -10.26
CA ALA A 27 41.77 -0.96 -10.21
C ALA A 27 41.24 0.48 -10.07
N LEU A 28 39.94 0.70 -10.29
CA LEU A 28 39.27 1.99 -10.10
C LEU A 28 38.68 2.15 -8.68
N SER A 29 38.79 1.15 -7.82
CA SER A 29 38.30 1.22 -6.44
C SER A 29 39.38 1.82 -5.54
N ASP A 30 39.25 3.10 -5.23
CA ASP A 30 40.18 3.88 -4.41
C ASP A 30 39.57 4.35 -3.08
N LEU A 31 38.30 4.00 -2.82
CA LEU A 31 37.56 4.34 -1.62
C LEU A 31 36.88 3.09 -1.03
N THR A 32 37.08 2.86 0.26
CA THR A 32 36.38 1.84 1.05
C THR A 32 35.25 2.51 1.83
N VAL A 33 34.02 2.04 1.63
CA VAL A 33 32.87 2.41 2.45
C VAL A 33 32.53 1.25 3.39
N THR A 34 32.83 1.41 4.66
CA THR A 34 32.51 0.44 5.71
C THR A 34 31.09 0.69 6.21
N VAL A 35 30.22 -0.30 6.09
CA VAL A 35 28.84 -0.26 6.61
C VAL A 35 28.77 -1.11 7.87
N ILE A 36 28.41 -0.50 8.99
CA ILE A 36 28.18 -1.18 10.25
C ILE A 36 26.66 -1.33 10.44
N GLY A 37 26.20 -2.55 10.23
CA GLY A 37 24.80 -2.96 10.32
C GLY A 37 24.19 -2.81 11.70
N PRO A 38 22.85 -2.87 11.79
CA PRO A 38 22.17 -2.80 13.06
C PRO A 38 22.45 -4.01 13.94
N ALA A 39 22.35 -3.80 15.26
CA ALA A 39 22.54 -4.90 16.21
C ALA A 39 21.43 -5.94 16.06
N GLU A 40 21.83 -7.19 15.84
CA GLU A 40 20.93 -8.33 15.86
C GLU A 40 20.44 -8.62 17.30
N LYS A 41 19.51 -9.58 17.43
CA LYS A 41 18.90 -9.91 18.73
C LYS A 41 19.90 -10.44 19.76
N ASP A 42 21.00 -11.03 19.29
CA ASP A 42 22.11 -11.52 20.10
C ASP A 42 23.17 -10.44 20.40
N GLY A 43 22.98 -9.23 19.88
CA GLY A 43 23.91 -8.11 20.02
C GLY A 43 25.06 -8.09 19.01
N ALA A 44 25.07 -9.01 18.03
CA ALA A 44 26.04 -8.97 16.95
C ALA A 44 25.75 -7.83 15.96
N LYS A 45 26.78 -7.17 15.45
CA LYS A 45 26.70 -6.22 14.33
C LYS A 45 27.54 -6.74 13.18
N HIS A 46 26.95 -6.75 12.00
CA HIS A 46 27.64 -7.11 10.76
C HIS A 46 28.37 -5.89 10.19
N ILE A 47 29.61 -6.09 9.76
CA ILE A 47 30.45 -5.07 9.11
C ILE A 47 30.65 -5.52 7.67
N THR A 48 30.45 -4.63 6.72
CA THR A 48 30.71 -4.89 5.30
C THR A 48 31.52 -3.77 4.71
N ASP A 49 32.66 -4.11 4.11
CA ASP A 49 33.45 -3.16 3.34
C ASP A 49 33.01 -3.18 1.88
N ILE A 50 32.68 -1.99 1.36
CA ILE A 50 32.23 -1.79 -0.01
C ILE A 50 33.28 -0.96 -0.73
N LEU A 51 33.96 -1.59 -1.68
CA LEU A 51 34.98 -0.96 -2.53
C LEU A 51 34.32 -0.22 -3.69
N VAL A 52 34.53 1.09 -3.75
CA VAL A 52 33.89 2.03 -4.68
C VAL A 52 34.91 2.96 -5.34
N ALA A 53 34.52 3.60 -6.44
CA ALA A 53 35.29 4.65 -7.07
C ALA A 53 34.94 6.01 -6.46
N SER A 54 35.91 6.66 -5.81
CA SER A 54 35.76 7.97 -5.16
C SER A 54 35.29 9.03 -6.14
N ASP A 55 35.77 8.98 -7.39
CA ASP A 55 35.36 9.89 -8.47
C ASP A 55 33.87 9.77 -8.82
N ALA A 56 33.33 8.55 -8.87
CA ALA A 56 31.90 8.34 -9.11
C ALA A 56 31.07 8.93 -7.95
N CYS A 57 31.48 8.66 -6.71
CA CYS A 57 30.85 9.21 -5.51
C CYS A 57 30.88 10.74 -5.50
N LYS A 58 32.03 11.37 -5.74
CA LYS A 58 32.20 12.83 -5.75
C LYS A 58 31.42 13.52 -6.85
N LYS A 59 31.37 12.90 -8.03
CA LYS A 59 30.69 13.45 -9.21
C LYS A 59 29.18 13.43 -9.04
N GLN A 60 28.64 12.34 -8.49
CA GLN A 60 27.20 12.07 -8.47
C GLN A 60 26.53 12.47 -7.16
N SER A 61 27.28 12.54 -6.05
CA SER A 61 26.72 12.87 -4.74
C SER A 61 27.46 14.03 -4.08
N PRO A 62 26.82 15.21 -3.94
CA PRO A 62 27.35 16.31 -3.16
C PRO A 62 27.60 15.94 -1.69
N TYR A 63 26.75 15.08 -1.13
CA TYR A 63 26.89 14.53 0.21
C TYR A 63 28.20 13.74 0.37
N LEU A 64 28.43 12.74 -0.49
CA LEU A 64 29.67 11.96 -0.44
C LEU A 64 30.89 12.81 -0.77
N LYS A 65 30.77 13.77 -1.69
CA LYS A 65 31.84 14.72 -1.97
C LYS A 65 32.30 15.46 -0.73
N ALA A 66 31.34 16.03 0.02
CA ALA A 66 31.65 16.75 1.26
C ALA A 66 32.36 15.83 2.28
N LEU A 67 31.84 14.63 2.50
CA LEU A 67 32.45 13.68 3.43
C LEU A 67 33.86 13.26 3.00
N ILE A 68 34.08 12.94 1.73
CA ILE A 68 35.40 12.53 1.23
C ILE A 68 36.40 13.69 1.29
N ASP A 69 35.96 14.92 1.03
CA ASP A 69 36.84 16.10 1.06
C ASP A 69 37.26 16.47 2.49
N GLU A 70 36.42 16.17 3.49
CA GLU A 70 36.69 16.35 4.93
C GLU A 70 37.58 15.26 5.53
N GLU A 71 37.58 14.04 4.96
CA GLU A 71 38.34 12.92 5.49
C GLU A 71 39.86 13.06 5.23
N PRO A 72 40.74 13.00 6.25
CA PRO A 72 42.18 13.22 6.06
C PRO A 72 42.85 12.29 5.05
N ASN A 73 42.44 11.02 5.03
CA ASN A 73 43.00 10.00 4.16
C ASN A 73 42.23 9.86 2.84
N ARG A 74 41.03 10.44 2.72
CA ARG A 74 40.15 10.43 1.53
C ARG A 74 39.85 9.05 0.92
N ALA A 75 40.21 7.98 1.61
CA ALA A 75 40.18 6.60 1.12
C ALA A 75 39.23 5.70 1.93
N GLU A 76 38.68 6.19 3.04
CA GLU A 76 37.80 5.42 3.91
C GLU A 76 36.61 6.28 4.35
N LEU A 77 35.42 5.70 4.35
CA LEU A 77 34.23 6.26 4.98
C LEU A 77 33.57 5.18 5.81
N THR A 78 33.01 5.54 6.96
CA THR A 78 32.24 4.60 7.79
C THR A 78 30.81 5.11 7.95
N PHE A 79 29.84 4.25 7.65
CA PHE A 79 28.42 4.47 7.93
C PHE A 79 27.95 3.52 9.02
N GLY A 80 27.25 4.05 10.02
CA GLY A 80 26.90 3.30 11.22
C GLY A 80 28.01 3.32 12.28
N GLY A 81 27.71 2.75 13.46
CA GLY A 81 28.72 2.48 14.49
C GLY A 81 28.91 3.56 15.56
N GLU A 82 28.23 4.70 15.47
CA GLU A 82 28.23 5.66 16.58
C GLU A 82 27.51 5.07 17.81
N ALA A 83 27.91 5.48 19.02
CA ALA A 83 27.38 4.93 20.28
C ALA A 83 25.87 5.13 20.49
N LYS A 84 25.23 5.98 19.67
CA LYS A 84 23.77 6.24 19.67
C LYS A 84 23.09 5.80 18.38
N ASP A 85 23.84 5.30 17.40
CA ASP A 85 23.34 4.92 16.11
C ASP A 85 22.92 3.45 16.11
N GLU A 86 21.71 3.19 15.63
CA GLU A 86 21.17 1.84 15.54
C GLU A 86 21.86 1.03 14.46
N GLY A 87 22.66 1.65 13.57
CA GLY A 87 23.40 1.02 12.48
C GLY A 87 22.83 1.42 11.12
N GLU A 88 23.61 1.20 10.06
CA GLU A 88 23.21 1.50 8.68
C GLU A 88 22.79 0.23 7.96
N ASP A 89 21.74 0.31 7.14
CA ASP A 89 21.27 -0.84 6.38
C ASP A 89 22.16 -1.12 5.15
N LYS A 90 22.72 -2.32 5.11
CA LYS A 90 23.61 -2.78 4.03
C LYS A 90 22.91 -2.79 2.67
N GLU A 91 21.69 -3.34 2.60
CA GLU A 91 20.97 -3.51 1.34
C GLU A 91 20.65 -2.17 0.69
N GLY A 92 20.09 -1.24 1.46
CA GLY A 92 19.80 0.13 1.01
C GLY A 92 21.06 0.88 0.59
N THR A 93 22.16 0.72 1.33
CA THR A 93 23.44 1.35 1.01
C THR A 93 24.02 0.82 -0.29
N LEU A 94 23.95 -0.49 -0.52
CA LEU A 94 24.39 -1.10 -1.78
C LEU A 94 23.57 -0.61 -2.97
N VAL A 95 22.24 -0.55 -2.86
CA VAL A 95 21.39 0.00 -3.93
C VAL A 95 21.78 1.44 -4.23
N TRP A 96 21.94 2.27 -3.21
CA TRP A 96 22.31 3.67 -3.37
C TRP A 96 23.66 3.82 -4.08
N LEU A 97 24.71 3.17 -3.57
CA LEU A 97 26.05 3.26 -4.15
C LEU A 97 26.10 2.67 -5.57
N ALA A 98 25.44 1.54 -5.82
CA ALA A 98 25.41 0.90 -7.14
C ALA A 98 24.79 1.82 -8.22
N HIS A 99 23.74 2.57 -7.88
CA HIS A 99 23.13 3.52 -8.81
C HIS A 99 23.98 4.77 -9.02
N LEU A 100 24.70 5.26 -8.00
CA LEU A 100 25.69 6.33 -8.21
C LEU A 100 26.81 5.90 -9.18
N HIS A 101 27.17 4.62 -9.18
CA HIS A 101 28.16 4.06 -10.10
C HIS A 101 27.59 3.75 -11.49
N GLY A 102 26.28 3.94 -11.71
CA GLY A 102 25.64 3.63 -12.99
C GLY A 102 25.78 2.16 -13.39
N LEU A 103 25.75 1.25 -12.41
CA LEU A 103 25.99 -0.16 -12.69
C LEU A 103 24.93 -0.77 -13.61
N PRO A 104 25.35 -1.59 -14.59
CA PRO A 104 24.41 -2.23 -15.49
C PRO A 104 23.56 -3.26 -14.75
N GLU A 105 22.35 -3.52 -15.25
CA GLU A 105 21.40 -4.45 -14.64
C GLU A 105 22.01 -5.82 -14.33
N GLN A 106 22.84 -6.37 -15.24
CA GLN A 106 23.52 -7.64 -15.01
C GLN A 106 24.35 -7.63 -13.72
N ARG A 107 25.07 -6.54 -13.45
CA ARG A 107 25.87 -6.41 -12.23
C ARG A 107 24.98 -6.25 -10.99
N LEU A 108 23.87 -5.52 -11.11
CA LEU A 108 22.87 -5.45 -10.04
C LEU A 108 22.30 -6.83 -9.68
N ARG A 109 22.09 -7.72 -10.67
CA ARG A 109 21.67 -9.12 -10.47
C ARG A 109 22.74 -9.95 -9.78
N GLU A 110 24.00 -9.85 -10.21
CA GLU A 110 25.12 -10.56 -9.57
C GLU A 110 25.29 -10.18 -8.10
N LEU A 111 24.99 -8.93 -7.76
CA LEU A 111 25.02 -8.39 -6.39
C LEU A 111 23.74 -8.71 -5.59
N GLY A 112 22.74 -9.38 -6.18
CA GLY A 112 21.48 -9.71 -5.50
C GLY A 112 20.61 -8.51 -5.16
N LEU A 113 20.78 -7.37 -5.85
CA LEU A 113 20.11 -6.11 -5.50
C LEU A 113 18.63 -6.09 -5.90
N PHE A 114 18.16 -7.10 -6.64
CA PHE A 114 16.75 -7.27 -6.96
C PHE A 114 16.06 -8.23 -6.00
N GLU A 115 16.77 -8.85 -5.07
CA GLU A 115 16.27 -9.87 -4.13
C GLU A 115 16.32 -9.38 -2.68
N ILE A 116 16.68 -8.11 -2.48
CA ILE A 116 16.76 -7.50 -1.15
C ILE A 116 15.41 -7.47 -0.45
N SER A 117 15.45 -7.34 0.87
CA SER A 117 14.26 -7.26 1.69
C SER A 117 13.46 -5.97 1.45
N LEU A 118 12.17 -5.97 1.83
CA LEU A 118 11.34 -4.77 1.80
C LEU A 118 11.87 -3.67 2.74
N ILE A 119 12.55 -4.03 3.84
CA ILE A 119 13.20 -3.02 4.69
C ILE A 119 14.39 -2.38 3.96
N GLY A 120 15.19 -3.16 3.23
CA GLY A 120 16.23 -2.64 2.35
C GLY A 120 15.71 -1.67 1.30
N VAL A 121 14.53 -1.92 0.70
CA VAL A 121 13.88 -0.95 -0.21
C VAL A 121 13.57 0.37 0.47
N TRP A 122 13.07 0.34 1.72
CA TRP A 122 12.81 1.54 2.49
C TRP A 122 14.09 2.31 2.81
N HIS A 123 15.18 1.61 3.14
CA HIS A 123 16.48 2.23 3.33
C HIS A 123 17.04 2.83 2.03
N ALA A 124 16.89 2.15 0.88
CA ALA A 124 17.28 2.70 -0.42
C ALA A 124 16.54 4.03 -0.72
N ILE A 125 15.21 4.07 -0.50
CA ILE A 125 14.41 5.31 -0.64
C ILE A 125 14.91 6.38 0.33
N SER A 126 15.14 6.03 1.59
CA SER A 126 15.60 6.95 2.64
C SER A 126 16.96 7.56 2.33
N LEU A 127 17.92 6.73 1.94
CA LEU A 127 19.28 7.15 1.61
C LEU A 127 19.27 8.08 0.40
N TRP A 128 18.52 7.74 -0.65
CA TRP A 128 18.40 8.62 -1.81
C TRP A 128 17.78 9.96 -1.42
N SER A 129 16.64 9.94 -0.73
CA SER A 129 15.89 11.15 -0.36
C SER A 129 16.68 12.08 0.57
N THR A 130 17.53 11.54 1.44
CA THR A 130 18.27 12.34 2.44
C THR A 130 19.69 12.71 2.01
N ARG A 131 20.31 11.95 1.09
CA ARG A 131 21.72 12.13 0.70
C ARG A 131 21.93 12.57 -0.76
N GLN A 132 20.88 12.52 -1.60
CA GLN A 132 20.94 12.95 -3.00
C GLN A 132 19.97 14.12 -3.26
N ASP A 133 18.79 13.80 -3.77
CA ASP A 133 17.74 14.71 -4.16
C ASP A 133 16.37 14.04 -3.92
N ASN A 134 15.30 14.78 -4.22
CA ASN A 134 13.93 14.26 -4.10
C ASN A 134 13.47 13.51 -5.37
N MET A 135 14.38 13.12 -6.28
CA MET A 135 14.08 12.45 -7.55
C MET A 135 14.26 10.92 -7.46
N VAL A 136 13.77 10.32 -6.36
CA VAL A 136 13.89 8.88 -6.09
C VAL A 136 13.24 8.06 -7.21
N LYS A 137 12.08 8.50 -7.71
CA LYS A 137 11.34 7.80 -8.77
C LYS A 137 12.15 7.72 -10.06
N GLU A 138 12.75 8.84 -10.46
CA GLU A 138 13.47 8.97 -11.72
C GLU A 138 14.76 8.15 -11.72
N ASN A 139 15.40 8.00 -10.55
CA ASN A 139 16.69 7.31 -10.44
C ASN A 139 16.57 5.82 -10.08
N LEU A 140 15.57 5.44 -9.28
CA LEU A 140 15.42 4.06 -8.78
C LEU A 140 14.14 3.37 -9.28
N GLY A 141 13.34 4.01 -10.15
CA GLY A 141 12.05 3.49 -10.61
C GLY A 141 12.13 2.18 -11.38
N ASP A 142 13.06 2.07 -12.33
CA ASP A 142 13.26 0.85 -13.11
C ASP A 142 13.75 -0.30 -12.23
N TRP A 143 14.69 -0.01 -11.31
CA TRP A 143 15.14 -0.96 -10.31
C TRP A 143 13.99 -1.47 -9.44
N PHE A 144 13.14 -0.57 -8.94
CA PHE A 144 12.00 -0.95 -8.11
C PHE A 144 10.99 -1.82 -8.88
N ASN A 145 10.75 -1.54 -10.16
CA ASN A 145 9.86 -2.37 -10.98
C ASN A 145 10.39 -3.81 -11.10
N ILE A 146 11.69 -3.98 -11.37
CA ILE A 146 12.32 -5.31 -11.43
C ILE A 146 12.29 -6.00 -10.06
N TRP A 147 12.60 -5.27 -8.99
CA TRP A 147 12.51 -5.79 -7.62
C TRP A 147 11.08 -6.22 -7.27
N TYR A 148 10.07 -5.43 -7.64
CA TYR A 148 8.66 -5.74 -7.39
C TYR A 148 8.25 -7.02 -8.13
N ASP A 149 8.60 -7.13 -9.41
CA ASP A 149 8.26 -8.32 -10.21
C ASP A 149 8.96 -9.58 -9.70
N THR A 150 10.19 -9.44 -9.20
CA THR A 150 10.97 -10.54 -8.63
C THR A 150 10.40 -11.02 -7.30
N ASN A 151 10.09 -10.10 -6.38
CA ASN A 151 9.76 -10.46 -4.99
C ASN A 151 8.27 -10.40 -4.66
N MET A 152 7.52 -9.52 -5.30
CA MET A 152 6.19 -9.13 -4.83
C MET A 152 5.08 -9.55 -5.78
N ALA A 153 5.28 -9.55 -7.11
CA ALA A 153 4.21 -9.78 -8.08
C ALA A 153 3.39 -11.06 -7.83
N LYS A 154 4.05 -12.13 -7.38
CA LYS A 154 3.42 -13.43 -7.06
C LYS A 154 3.36 -13.75 -5.56
N ALA A 155 3.96 -12.93 -4.69
CA ALA A 155 3.98 -13.20 -3.26
C ALA A 155 2.60 -13.03 -2.63
N GLU A 156 2.24 -13.88 -1.68
CA GLU A 156 1.03 -13.66 -0.89
C GLU A 156 1.20 -12.44 0.03
N LEU A 157 0.26 -11.51 -0.05
CA LEU A 157 0.29 -10.33 0.81
C LEU A 157 -0.16 -10.71 2.21
N THR A 158 0.53 -10.15 3.21
CA THR A 158 0.05 -10.08 4.59
C THR A 158 -0.30 -8.63 4.91
N ILE A 159 -1.03 -8.38 6.00
CA ILE A 159 -1.34 -7.01 6.41
C ILE A 159 -0.08 -6.17 6.62
N PRO A 160 0.95 -6.62 7.37
CA PRO A 160 2.18 -5.84 7.54
C PRO A 160 2.90 -5.56 6.21
N ILE A 161 2.98 -6.54 5.31
CA ILE A 161 3.61 -6.36 3.99
C ILE A 161 2.82 -5.33 3.16
N ALA A 162 1.50 -5.46 3.09
CA ALA A 162 0.68 -4.52 2.30
C ALA A 162 0.72 -3.09 2.85
N GLN A 163 0.82 -2.92 4.17
CA GLN A 163 1.01 -1.61 4.81
C GLN A 163 2.38 -1.00 4.44
N ALA A 164 3.45 -1.79 4.51
CA ALA A 164 4.81 -1.36 4.20
C ALA A 164 5.07 -1.17 2.70
N LEU A 165 4.37 -1.89 1.83
CA LEU A 165 4.55 -1.84 0.38
C LEU A 165 3.75 -0.69 -0.27
N ALA A 166 2.79 -0.11 0.45
CA ALA A 166 1.96 0.99 -0.04
C ALA A 166 2.80 2.22 -0.44
N TYR A 167 3.70 2.68 0.45
CA TYR A 167 4.52 3.86 0.20
C TYR A 167 5.52 3.67 -0.95
N PRO A 168 6.32 2.58 -1.02
CA PRO A 168 7.17 2.29 -2.18
C PRO A 168 6.38 2.27 -3.50
N CYS A 169 5.23 1.59 -3.57
CA CYS A 169 4.43 1.57 -4.80
C CYS A 169 3.92 2.97 -5.18
N TYR A 170 3.62 3.82 -4.20
CA TYR A 170 3.19 5.19 -4.43
C TYR A 170 4.34 6.07 -4.95
N ILE A 171 5.49 6.09 -4.26
CA ILE A 171 6.61 6.98 -4.59
C ILE A 171 7.22 6.62 -5.95
N PHE A 172 7.29 5.32 -6.28
CA PHE A 172 7.78 4.84 -7.58
C PHE A 172 6.73 4.87 -8.69
N ASP A 173 5.51 5.36 -8.41
CA ASP A 173 4.41 5.41 -9.36
C ASP A 173 4.07 4.03 -9.98
N HIS A 174 4.21 2.97 -9.17
CA HIS A 174 3.97 1.59 -9.59
C HIS A 174 2.48 1.25 -9.44
N ALA A 175 1.70 1.60 -10.47
CA ALA A 175 0.23 1.56 -10.44
C ALA A 175 -0.38 0.18 -10.13
N VAL A 176 0.17 -0.89 -10.72
CA VAL A 176 -0.34 -2.25 -10.50
C VAL A 176 -0.12 -2.68 -9.05
N GLY A 177 1.08 -2.47 -8.52
CA GLY A 177 1.40 -2.78 -7.14
C GLY A 177 0.57 -1.96 -6.15
N TYR A 178 0.42 -0.66 -6.40
CA TYR A 178 -0.36 0.23 -5.53
C TYR A 178 -1.84 -0.17 -5.47
N ALA A 179 -2.45 -0.48 -6.62
CA ALA A 179 -3.82 -0.96 -6.67
C ALA A 179 -3.98 -2.30 -5.93
N ARG A 180 -3.03 -3.22 -6.12
CA ARG A 180 -3.04 -4.53 -5.47
C ARG A 180 -2.97 -4.43 -3.95
N VAL A 181 -2.04 -3.66 -3.40
CA VAL A 181 -1.87 -3.52 -1.93
C VAL A 181 -3.04 -2.79 -1.30
N THR A 182 -3.56 -1.75 -1.94
CA THR A 182 -4.71 -0.99 -1.42
C THR A 182 -6.00 -1.80 -1.52
N LYS A 183 -6.20 -2.59 -2.58
CA LYS A 183 -7.29 -3.56 -2.64
C LYS A 183 -7.18 -4.55 -1.49
N TYR A 184 -6.02 -5.18 -1.32
CA TYR A 184 -5.81 -6.16 -0.25
C TYR A 184 -6.17 -5.57 1.12
N LEU A 185 -5.67 -4.38 1.45
CA LEU A 185 -5.97 -3.71 2.72
C LEU A 185 -7.47 -3.41 2.90
N ALA A 186 -8.17 -2.94 1.87
CA ALA A 186 -9.60 -2.65 1.97
C ALA A 186 -10.45 -3.89 2.30
N TYR A 187 -10.06 -5.06 1.75
CA TYR A 187 -10.80 -6.31 1.90
C TYR A 187 -10.38 -7.13 3.14
N GLU A 188 -9.10 -7.10 3.50
CA GLU A 188 -8.53 -8.00 4.52
C GLU A 188 -8.25 -7.35 5.88
N HIS A 189 -8.01 -6.05 5.93
CA HIS A 189 -7.71 -5.41 7.20
C HIS A 189 -8.94 -5.45 8.13
N VAL A 190 -8.74 -5.51 9.45
CA VAL A 190 -9.83 -5.36 10.43
C VAL A 190 -9.67 -4.02 11.14
N GLY A 191 -10.74 -3.25 11.23
CA GLY A 191 -10.72 -1.91 11.79
C GLY A 191 -10.09 -0.87 10.85
N HIS A 192 -9.49 0.17 11.45
CA HIS A 192 -9.00 1.35 10.74
C HIS A 192 -7.69 1.09 10.01
N ILE A 193 -7.68 1.31 8.69
CA ILE A 193 -6.52 1.07 7.84
C ILE A 193 -5.52 2.21 7.99
N LYS A 194 -4.23 1.88 8.10
CA LYS A 194 -3.11 2.82 8.15
C LYS A 194 -1.98 2.32 7.26
N GLU A 195 -1.19 3.23 6.72
CA GLU A 195 0.13 2.95 6.15
C GLU A 195 1.14 2.86 7.30
N ARG A 196 2.13 1.97 7.18
CA ARG A 196 3.18 1.77 8.18
C ARG A 196 4.46 1.29 7.50
N PRO A 197 5.65 1.77 7.90
CA PRO A 197 6.91 1.20 7.47
C PRO A 197 7.07 -0.25 7.95
N PRO A 198 8.00 -1.02 7.35
CA PRO A 198 8.33 -2.36 7.81
C PRO A 198 8.88 -2.31 9.24
N LYS A 199 8.65 -3.38 10.00
CA LYS A 199 9.14 -3.47 11.38
C LYS A 199 10.67 -3.40 11.39
N GLY A 200 11.22 -2.51 12.21
CA GLY A 200 12.67 -2.29 12.31
C GLY A 200 13.16 -1.07 11.54
N PHE A 201 12.33 -0.49 10.67
CA PHE A 201 12.71 0.74 9.97
C PHE A 201 12.50 1.97 10.86
N MET A 202 13.59 2.69 11.12
CA MET A 202 13.63 3.89 11.96
C MET A 202 13.97 5.17 11.18
N GLY A 203 13.77 5.14 9.86
CA GLY A 203 14.11 6.25 8.99
C GLY A 203 13.22 7.50 9.13
N PRO A 204 13.41 8.47 8.25
CA PRO A 204 12.81 9.80 8.38
C PRO A 204 11.28 9.76 8.38
N LYS A 205 10.66 10.51 9.30
CA LYS A 205 9.20 10.54 9.48
C LYS A 205 8.43 11.06 8.25
N GLN A 206 9.09 11.77 7.33
CA GLN A 206 8.48 12.25 6.09
C GLN A 206 8.27 11.17 5.04
N LEU A 207 8.82 9.96 5.22
CA LEU A 207 8.61 8.83 4.31
C LEU A 207 7.24 8.18 4.59
N HIS A 208 6.17 8.86 4.18
CA HIS A 208 4.80 8.37 4.31
C HIS A 208 3.94 8.93 3.18
N ILE A 209 2.78 8.30 2.94
CA ILE A 209 1.78 8.87 2.04
C ILE A 209 0.90 9.83 2.86
N ASN A 210 0.64 11.02 2.33
CA ASN A 210 -0.26 11.98 2.99
C ASN A 210 -1.60 11.30 3.38
N GLU A 211 -2.05 11.49 4.63
CA GLU A 211 -3.24 10.83 5.16
C GLU A 211 -4.50 11.08 4.30
N LYS A 212 -4.65 12.28 3.73
CA LYS A 212 -5.77 12.64 2.85
C LYS A 212 -5.74 11.88 1.51
N MET A 213 -4.58 11.39 1.11
CA MET A 213 -4.36 10.66 -0.14
C MET A 213 -4.41 9.15 0.03
N PHE A 214 -4.26 8.64 1.26
CA PHE A 214 -4.23 7.21 1.55
C PHE A 214 -5.27 6.79 2.58
N VAL A 215 -5.11 7.24 3.82
CA VAL A 215 -5.89 6.77 4.97
C VAL A 215 -7.38 7.06 4.81
N GLY A 216 -7.73 8.32 4.50
CA GLY A 216 -9.11 8.74 4.29
C GLY A 216 -9.80 7.96 3.15
N PRO A 217 -9.27 8.05 1.92
CA PRO A 217 -9.77 7.29 0.78
C PRO A 217 -9.93 5.79 1.02
N LEU A 218 -8.93 5.15 1.61
CA LEU A 218 -8.93 3.70 1.75
C LEU A 218 -9.95 3.22 2.80
N ASN A 219 -10.12 3.97 3.89
CA ASN A 219 -11.20 3.70 4.84
C ASN A 219 -12.58 4.00 4.25
N HIS A 220 -12.70 4.99 3.35
CA HIS A 220 -13.92 5.22 2.57
C HIS A 220 -14.25 4.01 1.68
N ALA A 221 -13.25 3.44 1.00
CA ALA A 221 -13.43 2.23 0.19
C ALA A 221 -13.95 1.06 1.02
N ARG A 222 -13.37 0.83 2.21
CA ARG A 222 -13.85 -0.16 3.18
C ARG A 222 -15.30 0.09 3.61
N GLY A 223 -15.67 1.34 3.88
CA GLY A 223 -17.05 1.73 4.16
C GLY A 223 -18.00 1.41 3.00
N GLY A 224 -17.55 1.65 1.76
CA GLY A 224 -18.28 1.28 0.53
C GLY A 224 -18.51 -0.24 0.40
N LEU A 225 -17.50 -1.06 0.74
CA LEU A 225 -17.62 -2.51 0.76
C LEU A 225 -18.64 -2.99 1.80
N ARG A 226 -18.58 -2.45 3.03
CA ARG A 226 -19.56 -2.71 4.09
C ARG A 226 -20.98 -2.37 3.63
N ASN A 227 -21.16 -1.18 3.05
CA ASN A 227 -22.46 -0.74 2.55
C ASN A 227 -22.98 -1.61 1.41
N THR A 228 -22.10 -2.05 0.50
CA THR A 228 -22.45 -2.93 -0.61
C THR A 228 -22.92 -4.29 -0.11
N LEU A 229 -22.19 -4.87 0.85
CA LEU A 229 -22.55 -6.14 1.46
C LEU A 229 -23.89 -6.04 2.21
N HIS A 230 -24.04 -5.03 3.06
CA HIS A 230 -25.26 -4.77 3.81
C HIS A 230 -26.46 -4.60 2.86
N LYS A 231 -26.37 -3.68 1.88
CA LYS A 231 -27.48 -3.44 0.94
C LYS A 231 -27.84 -4.70 0.16
N SER A 232 -26.85 -5.47 -0.29
CA SER A 232 -27.10 -6.68 -1.09
C SER A 232 -27.80 -7.78 -0.28
N LEU A 233 -27.44 -7.96 1.00
CA LEU A 233 -28.07 -8.96 1.86
C LEU A 233 -29.47 -8.56 2.36
N TYR A 234 -29.71 -7.26 2.56
CA TYR A 234 -30.92 -6.80 3.26
C TYR A 234 -31.94 -6.06 2.38
N SER A 235 -31.62 -5.72 1.12
CA SER A 235 -32.55 -5.01 0.23
C SER A 235 -33.89 -5.75 0.07
N ARG A 236 -33.85 -7.08 -0.13
CA ARG A 236 -35.07 -7.89 -0.26
C ARG A 236 -35.88 -7.95 1.03
N VAL A 237 -35.21 -8.07 2.17
CA VAL A 237 -35.84 -8.01 3.50
C VAL A 237 -36.59 -6.69 3.66
N GLY A 238 -35.93 -5.57 3.38
CA GLY A 238 -36.54 -4.24 3.45
C GLY A 238 -37.73 -4.07 2.51
N HIS A 239 -37.68 -4.64 1.30
CA HIS A 239 -38.82 -4.65 0.39
C HIS A 239 -40.02 -5.40 0.96
N ILE A 240 -39.81 -6.60 1.54
CA ILE A 240 -40.90 -7.37 2.16
C ILE A 240 -41.51 -6.59 3.33
N LEU A 241 -40.68 -5.99 4.18
CA LEU A 241 -41.15 -5.24 5.35
C LEU A 241 -41.96 -3.99 4.97
N ARG A 242 -41.59 -3.28 3.90
CA ARG A 242 -42.27 -2.04 3.48
C ARG A 242 -43.58 -2.28 2.74
N SER A 243 -43.65 -3.30 1.88
CA SER A 243 -44.77 -3.45 0.95
C SER A 243 -45.29 -4.89 0.79
N GLY A 244 -44.67 -5.87 1.46
CA GLY A 244 -45.01 -7.29 1.33
C GLY A 244 -45.68 -7.92 2.54
N THR A 245 -45.77 -7.23 3.67
CA THR A 245 -46.29 -7.77 4.93
C THR A 245 -47.80 -8.01 4.90
N SER A 246 -48.57 -7.20 4.17
CA SER A 246 -50.01 -7.40 3.98
C SER A 246 -50.35 -8.55 3.04
N SER A 247 -49.37 -9.08 2.30
CA SER A 247 -49.61 -10.00 1.19
C SER A 247 -49.55 -11.49 1.58
N CYS A 248 -49.10 -11.82 2.79
CA CYS A 248 -49.16 -13.17 3.34
C CYS A 248 -48.96 -13.11 4.86
N SER A 249 -49.22 -14.19 5.59
CA SER A 249 -48.99 -14.28 7.04
C SER A 249 -47.67 -14.95 7.42
N CYS A 250 -46.88 -15.46 6.45
CA CYS A 250 -45.64 -16.20 6.71
C CYS A 250 -44.36 -15.41 6.36
N TRP A 251 -44.46 -14.10 6.13
CA TRP A 251 -43.32 -13.25 5.77
C TRP A 251 -42.30 -13.16 6.90
N ASP A 252 -42.78 -13.14 8.13
CA ASP A 252 -42.01 -13.04 9.37
C ASP A 252 -41.13 -14.27 9.57
N ALA A 253 -41.71 -15.47 9.41
CA ALA A 253 -40.99 -16.73 9.45
C ALA A 253 -39.97 -16.82 8.30
N ALA A 254 -40.33 -16.36 7.10
CA ALA A 254 -39.42 -16.38 5.95
C ALA A 254 -38.17 -15.50 6.19
N ILE A 255 -38.36 -14.27 6.68
CA ILE A 255 -37.27 -13.34 7.03
C ILE A 255 -36.48 -13.85 8.24
N GLY A 256 -37.16 -14.30 9.30
CA GLY A 256 -36.52 -14.78 10.52
C GLY A 256 -35.62 -15.98 10.25
N ARG A 257 -36.06 -16.92 9.41
CA ARG A 257 -35.24 -18.07 8.98
C ARG A 257 -34.06 -17.66 8.12
N TYR A 258 -34.22 -16.61 7.30
CA TYR A 258 -33.13 -16.08 6.47
C TYR A 258 -32.04 -15.44 7.34
N GLN A 259 -32.45 -14.61 8.30
CA GLN A 259 -31.53 -14.02 9.27
C GLN A 259 -30.85 -15.10 10.12
N TYR A 260 -31.60 -16.11 10.57
CA TYR A 260 -31.04 -17.25 11.30
C TYR A 260 -30.02 -18.05 10.47
N ALA A 261 -30.22 -18.21 9.17
CA ALA A 261 -29.22 -18.82 8.29
C ALA A 261 -27.96 -17.94 8.17
N LEU A 262 -28.09 -16.61 8.14
CA LEU A 262 -26.96 -15.70 8.18
C LEU A 262 -26.21 -15.71 9.53
N THR A 263 -26.91 -15.92 10.66
CA THR A 263 -26.25 -16.07 11.97
C THR A 263 -25.47 -17.38 12.04
N LYS A 264 -26.00 -18.48 11.50
CA LYS A 264 -25.30 -19.78 11.44
C LYS A 264 -23.96 -19.72 10.71
N CYS A 265 -23.82 -18.87 9.69
CA CYS A 265 -22.56 -18.64 8.99
C CYS A 265 -21.77 -17.43 9.53
N ASN A 266 -22.10 -16.88 10.70
CA ASN A 266 -21.42 -15.73 11.32
C ASN A 266 -21.27 -14.52 10.37
N ALA A 267 -22.32 -14.21 9.62
CA ALA A 267 -22.39 -13.06 8.72
C ALA A 267 -23.46 -12.02 9.13
N TRP A 268 -24.17 -12.28 10.23
CA TRP A 268 -25.20 -11.39 10.77
C TRP A 268 -24.91 -10.97 12.22
N PRO A 269 -25.24 -9.72 12.58
CA PRO A 269 -25.53 -8.62 11.67
C PRO A 269 -24.22 -8.12 11.03
N VAL A 270 -24.27 -7.64 9.77
CA VAL A 270 -23.07 -7.26 9.00
C VAL A 270 -22.21 -6.23 9.74
N ASP A 271 -22.88 -5.29 10.40
CA ASP A 271 -22.22 -4.19 11.09
C ASP A 271 -21.43 -4.65 12.32
N ASP A 272 -21.89 -5.68 13.03
CA ASP A 272 -21.20 -6.22 14.21
C ASP A 272 -20.07 -7.15 13.80
N VAL A 273 -20.30 -8.05 12.84
CA VAL A 273 -19.29 -9.04 12.42
C VAL A 273 -18.05 -8.36 11.81
N LEU A 274 -18.21 -7.21 11.17
CA LEU A 274 -17.11 -6.44 10.57
C LEU A 274 -16.26 -5.66 11.59
N ASN A 275 -16.65 -5.64 12.87
CA ASN A 275 -15.82 -5.10 13.94
C ASN A 275 -14.64 -6.04 14.28
N TYR A 276 -14.78 -7.34 14.03
CA TYR A 276 -13.78 -8.36 14.34
C TYR A 276 -13.45 -9.31 13.18
N SER A 277 -14.07 -9.13 12.01
CA SER A 277 -13.78 -9.89 10.79
C SER A 277 -13.52 -8.97 9.60
N SER A 278 -12.70 -9.43 8.66
CA SER A 278 -12.47 -8.73 7.38
C SER A 278 -13.67 -8.89 6.43
N ILE A 279 -13.77 -8.04 5.40
CA ILE A 279 -14.81 -8.17 4.38
C ILE A 279 -14.70 -9.54 3.70
N ASN A 280 -13.48 -9.97 3.36
CA ASN A 280 -13.25 -11.25 2.71
C ASN A 280 -13.58 -12.44 3.62
N GLN A 281 -13.30 -12.36 4.92
CA GLN A 281 -13.70 -13.40 5.86
C GLN A 281 -15.23 -13.55 5.91
N VAL A 282 -15.98 -12.46 6.03
CA VAL A 282 -17.45 -12.50 6.06
C VAL A 282 -18.01 -13.05 4.75
N VAL A 283 -17.53 -12.55 3.61
CA VAL A 283 -17.93 -13.04 2.28
C VAL A 283 -17.55 -14.51 2.06
N GLY A 284 -16.44 -14.95 2.66
CA GLY A 284 -15.99 -16.34 2.66
C GLY A 284 -16.96 -17.24 3.42
N ARG A 285 -17.39 -16.85 4.62
CA ARG A 285 -18.35 -17.63 5.42
C ARG A 285 -19.73 -17.73 4.78
N LEU A 286 -20.17 -16.72 4.03
CA LEU A 286 -21.41 -16.75 3.26
C LEU A 286 -21.46 -17.89 2.21
N LYS A 287 -20.34 -18.57 1.90
CA LYS A 287 -20.34 -19.80 1.10
C LYS A 287 -21.10 -20.95 1.78
N ALA A 288 -21.14 -20.97 3.11
CA ALA A 288 -21.84 -21.97 3.91
C ALA A 288 -23.28 -21.56 4.24
N PHE A 289 -23.80 -20.52 3.59
CA PHE A 289 -25.19 -20.12 3.76
C PHE A 289 -26.11 -21.23 3.24
N ASP A 290 -27.07 -21.62 4.06
CA ASP A 290 -28.05 -22.66 3.76
C ASP A 290 -29.42 -22.24 4.32
N TYR A 291 -30.42 -22.20 3.44
CA TYR A 291 -31.79 -21.78 3.78
C TYR A 291 -32.73 -22.98 3.90
N ASP A 292 -32.63 -23.69 5.03
CA ASP A 292 -33.51 -24.83 5.34
C ASP A 292 -34.85 -24.35 5.93
N TYR A 293 -35.68 -23.74 5.08
CA TYR A 293 -37.08 -23.44 5.41
C TYR A 293 -37.94 -23.37 4.16
N THR A 294 -39.08 -24.07 4.17
CA THR A 294 -40.08 -23.99 3.10
C THR A 294 -41.24 -23.08 3.53
N PRO A 295 -41.41 -21.89 2.92
CA PRO A 295 -42.53 -21.02 3.25
C PRO A 295 -43.88 -21.61 2.83
N LYS A 296 -44.91 -21.29 3.62
CA LYS A 296 -46.29 -21.79 3.42
C LYS A 296 -46.94 -21.25 2.14
N CYS A 297 -46.60 -20.02 1.73
CA CYS A 297 -47.16 -19.39 0.54
C CYS A 297 -46.19 -19.41 -0.66
N ALA A 298 -46.75 -19.43 -1.88
CA ALA A 298 -45.96 -19.44 -3.11
C ALA A 298 -45.05 -18.20 -3.26
N ARG A 299 -45.51 -17.02 -2.83
CA ARG A 299 -44.75 -15.76 -2.92
C ARG A 299 -43.48 -15.76 -2.08
N CYS A 300 -43.54 -16.26 -0.85
CA CYS A 300 -42.34 -16.37 -0.01
C CYS A 300 -41.45 -17.50 -0.50
N ARG A 301 -42.03 -18.61 -0.99
CA ARG A 301 -41.30 -19.75 -1.56
C ARG A 301 -40.54 -19.39 -2.83
N SER A 302 -41.07 -18.45 -3.63
CA SER A 302 -40.41 -17.98 -4.85
C SER A 302 -39.24 -17.04 -4.59
N ILE A 303 -38.91 -16.72 -3.33
CA ILE A 303 -37.74 -15.91 -3.00
C ILE A 303 -36.53 -16.83 -2.93
N ASP A 304 -35.64 -16.67 -3.90
CA ASP A 304 -34.37 -17.36 -3.93
C ASP A 304 -33.33 -16.63 -3.07
N TRP A 305 -33.28 -17.00 -1.78
CA TRP A 305 -32.35 -16.44 -0.81
C TRP A 305 -30.89 -16.81 -1.10
N GLU A 306 -30.64 -17.98 -1.66
CA GLU A 306 -29.28 -18.43 -2.03
C GLU A 306 -28.71 -17.55 -3.14
N THR A 307 -29.51 -17.27 -4.19
CA THR A 307 -29.12 -16.34 -5.25
C THR A 307 -28.89 -14.93 -4.71
N ILE A 308 -29.68 -14.46 -3.72
CA ILE A 308 -29.45 -13.17 -3.07
C ILE A 308 -28.08 -13.14 -2.37
N VAL A 309 -27.75 -14.18 -1.60
CA VAL A 309 -26.45 -14.28 -0.91
C VAL A 309 -25.31 -14.40 -1.90
N LEU A 310 -25.46 -15.20 -2.96
CA LEU A 310 -24.47 -15.32 -4.04
C LEU A 310 -24.21 -13.96 -4.71
N LYS A 311 -25.27 -13.23 -5.05
CA LYS A 311 -25.16 -11.87 -5.61
C LYS A 311 -24.49 -10.91 -4.65
N ALA A 312 -24.80 -10.97 -3.36
CA ALA A 312 -24.14 -10.14 -2.35
C ALA A 312 -22.63 -10.38 -2.32
N ARG A 313 -22.20 -11.66 -2.34
CA ARG A 313 -20.78 -12.02 -2.41
C ARG A 313 -20.13 -11.47 -3.67
N THR A 314 -20.72 -11.72 -4.84
CA THR A 314 -20.17 -11.28 -6.14
C THR A 314 -20.08 -9.76 -6.24
N ASN A 315 -21.12 -9.04 -5.84
CA ASN A 315 -21.15 -7.57 -5.87
C ASN A 315 -20.08 -6.97 -4.94
N THR A 316 -19.94 -7.50 -3.73
CA THR A 316 -18.93 -7.01 -2.78
C THR A 316 -17.50 -7.30 -3.26
N LEU A 317 -17.22 -8.49 -3.79
CA LEU A 317 -15.89 -8.84 -4.31
C LEU A 317 -15.51 -8.08 -5.59
N GLY A 318 -16.50 -7.66 -6.37
CA GLY A 318 -16.32 -6.85 -7.58
C GLY A 318 -16.32 -5.34 -7.36
N TYR A 319 -16.63 -4.85 -6.16
CA TYR A 319 -16.89 -3.43 -5.91
C TYR A 319 -15.65 -2.54 -6.08
N PHE A 320 -14.49 -2.91 -5.51
CA PHE A 320 -13.31 -2.06 -5.45
C PHE A 320 -12.06 -2.77 -6.00
N ASN A 321 -11.36 -2.11 -6.92
CA ASN A 321 -10.20 -2.68 -7.60
C ASN A 321 -8.85 -2.24 -7.00
N GLY A 322 -8.87 -1.52 -5.88
CA GLY A 322 -7.71 -0.78 -5.38
C GLY A 322 -7.74 0.68 -5.79
N MET A 323 -6.90 1.51 -5.18
CA MET A 323 -6.73 2.91 -5.58
C MET A 323 -5.91 3.00 -6.87
N CYS A 324 -6.24 3.98 -7.70
CA CYS A 324 -5.64 4.19 -9.02
C CYS A 324 -4.76 5.45 -9.01
N LEU A 325 -3.45 5.27 -9.16
CA LEU A 325 -2.49 6.39 -9.22
C LEU A 325 -2.79 7.34 -10.38
N ASP A 326 -3.28 6.83 -11.52
CA ASP A 326 -3.62 7.68 -12.67
C ASP A 326 -4.83 8.57 -12.39
N CYS A 327 -5.85 8.05 -11.71
CA CYS A 327 -6.98 8.85 -11.22
C CYS A 327 -6.53 9.89 -10.19
N MET A 328 -5.67 9.50 -9.24
CA MET A 328 -5.10 10.42 -8.25
C MET A 328 -4.34 11.56 -8.95
N ASN A 329 -3.50 11.24 -9.93
CA ASN A 329 -2.66 12.22 -10.62
C ASN A 329 -3.42 13.12 -11.60
N ARG A 330 -4.51 12.61 -12.21
CA ARG A 330 -5.37 13.36 -13.14
C ARG A 330 -6.39 14.24 -12.43
N SER A 331 -6.87 13.82 -11.26
CA SER A 331 -7.82 14.61 -10.48
C SER A 331 -7.15 15.66 -9.58
N LYS A 332 -5.83 15.60 -9.34
CA LYS A 332 -5.11 16.68 -8.65
C LYS A 332 -5.31 18.01 -9.38
N PRO A 333 -5.70 19.10 -8.69
CA PRO A 333 -5.79 20.42 -9.31
C PRO A 333 -4.43 20.84 -9.89
N ARG A 334 -4.37 21.24 -11.16
CA ARG A 334 -3.15 21.70 -11.84
C ARG A 334 -3.37 23.08 -12.43
N GLY A 335 -3.03 24.14 -11.69
CA GLY A 335 -3.02 25.51 -12.22
C GLY A 335 -4.28 25.91 -12.99
N GLU A 336 -4.13 26.81 -13.97
CA GLU A 336 -5.18 27.39 -14.82
C GLU A 336 -5.82 26.41 -15.82
N THR A 337 -5.99 25.12 -15.49
CA THR A 337 -6.82 24.25 -16.33
C THR A 337 -8.25 24.77 -16.31
N LEU A 338 -8.78 25.15 -17.47
CA LEU A 338 -10.18 25.51 -17.64
C LEU A 338 -11.05 24.37 -17.11
N ASP A 339 -12.04 24.70 -16.28
CA ASP A 339 -12.90 23.73 -15.58
C ASP A 339 -13.48 22.65 -16.52
N ASN A 340 -13.76 23.01 -17.78
CA ASN A 340 -14.25 22.09 -18.80
C ASN A 340 -13.23 21.01 -19.21
N GLU A 341 -11.96 21.36 -19.42
CA GLU A 341 -10.92 20.39 -19.78
C GLU A 341 -10.63 19.44 -18.61
N TYR A 342 -10.61 20.00 -17.40
CA TYR A 342 -10.44 19.25 -16.17
C TYR A 342 -11.60 18.25 -15.94
N GLU A 343 -12.84 18.65 -16.24
CA GLU A 343 -14.02 17.78 -16.21
C GLU A 343 -13.94 16.66 -17.27
N ASP A 344 -13.62 17.03 -18.51
CA ASP A 344 -13.53 16.11 -19.64
C ASP A 344 -12.42 15.06 -19.46
N ASP A 345 -11.36 15.43 -18.75
CA ASP A 345 -10.30 14.50 -18.40
C ASP A 345 -10.70 13.50 -17.32
N ASN A 346 -11.68 13.84 -16.50
CA ASN A 346 -12.07 13.06 -15.34
C ASN A 346 -13.39 12.30 -15.48
N LYS A 347 -14.22 12.63 -16.48
CA LYS A 347 -15.48 11.92 -16.77
C LYS A 347 -15.26 10.52 -17.36
N SER A 348 -16.26 9.67 -17.22
CA SER A 348 -16.27 8.36 -17.87
C SER A 348 -16.41 8.49 -19.38
N VAL A 349 -15.74 7.63 -20.14
CA VAL A 349 -15.91 7.50 -21.59
C VAL A 349 -16.75 6.24 -21.84
N ASP A 350 -17.93 6.39 -22.44
CA ASP A 350 -18.88 5.28 -22.67
C ASP A 350 -19.19 4.45 -21.41
N GLY A 351 -19.32 5.12 -20.27
CA GLY A 351 -19.55 4.48 -18.97
C GLY A 351 -18.33 3.79 -18.34
N ARG A 352 -17.16 3.83 -19.01
CA ARG A 352 -15.89 3.32 -18.49
C ARG A 352 -15.09 4.40 -17.77
N TRP A 353 -14.62 4.06 -16.57
CA TRP A 353 -13.88 4.97 -15.68
C TRP A 353 -12.36 4.80 -15.73
N ASP A 354 -11.89 3.79 -16.47
CA ASP A 354 -10.49 3.34 -16.50
C ASP A 354 -9.80 3.58 -17.85
N THR A 355 -10.46 4.25 -18.81
CA THR A 355 -9.96 4.40 -20.20
C THR A 355 -8.62 5.12 -20.31
N LYS A 356 -8.30 5.99 -19.35
CA LYS A 356 -7.03 6.73 -19.24
C LYS A 356 -6.13 6.20 -18.10
N CYS A 357 -6.25 4.92 -17.74
CA CYS A 357 -5.54 4.34 -16.59
C CYS A 357 -4.77 3.06 -16.96
N ARG A 358 -3.64 2.84 -16.29
CA ARG A 358 -2.77 1.65 -16.42
C ARG A 358 -3.38 0.38 -15.83
N ILE A 359 -4.42 0.52 -14.99
CA ILE A 359 -5.16 -0.59 -14.40
C ILE A 359 -6.63 -0.53 -14.81
N LYS A 360 -7.27 -1.70 -14.94
CA LYS A 360 -8.72 -1.77 -15.15
C LYS A 360 -9.47 -1.60 -13.85
N HIS A 361 -10.47 -0.72 -13.83
CA HIS A 361 -11.26 -0.46 -12.63
C HIS A 361 -12.63 0.17 -12.89
N GLY A 362 -13.53 0.05 -11.91
CA GLY A 362 -14.85 0.68 -11.96
C GLY A 362 -14.90 2.09 -11.37
N GLN A 363 -16.11 2.64 -11.35
CA GLN A 363 -16.43 3.92 -10.71
C GLN A 363 -16.01 4.01 -9.23
N PRO A 364 -16.16 2.97 -8.39
CA PRO A 364 -15.77 3.09 -6.98
C PRO A 364 -14.28 3.34 -6.78
N THR A 365 -13.42 2.72 -7.60
CA THR A 365 -11.98 3.00 -7.59
C THR A 365 -11.70 4.44 -8.01
N TRP A 366 -12.32 4.93 -9.08
CA TRP A 366 -12.17 6.32 -9.52
C TRP A 366 -12.58 7.30 -8.41
N TYR A 367 -13.75 7.07 -7.79
CA TYR A 367 -14.30 7.93 -6.75
C TYR A 367 -13.40 8.01 -5.53
N VAL A 368 -12.92 6.85 -5.06
CA VAL A 368 -12.01 6.75 -3.92
C VAL A 368 -10.66 7.40 -4.24
N SER A 369 -10.18 7.28 -5.47
CA SER A 369 -8.88 7.81 -5.90
C SER A 369 -8.93 9.31 -6.24
N TRP A 370 -10.06 9.98 -6.04
CA TRP A 370 -10.25 11.39 -6.34
C TRP A 370 -9.53 12.30 -5.36
N LEU A 371 -8.64 13.15 -5.86
CA LEU A 371 -7.90 14.16 -5.09
C LEU A 371 -8.24 15.60 -5.52
N GLY A 372 -9.26 15.75 -6.36
CA GLY A 372 -9.72 17.02 -6.90
C GLY A 372 -10.75 17.74 -6.05
N ARG A 373 -11.35 18.79 -6.63
CA ARG A 373 -12.43 19.52 -5.96
C ARG A 373 -13.72 18.67 -5.85
N PRO A 374 -14.42 18.67 -4.70
CA PRO A 374 -15.62 17.85 -4.49
C PRO A 374 -16.81 18.20 -5.39
N ASP A 375 -17.01 19.49 -5.66
CA ASP A 375 -18.04 20.04 -6.55
C ASP A 375 -17.94 19.46 -7.98
N ILE A 376 -16.74 19.47 -8.55
CA ILE A 376 -16.49 18.89 -9.88
C ILE A 376 -16.75 17.39 -9.88
N ARG A 377 -16.31 16.67 -8.84
CA ARG A 377 -16.60 15.25 -8.70
C ARG A 377 -18.11 14.99 -8.70
N GLU A 378 -18.88 15.79 -7.98
CA GLU A 378 -20.34 15.65 -7.94
C GLU A 378 -21.00 15.97 -9.29
N LYS A 379 -20.53 17.01 -9.99
CA LYS A 379 -20.98 17.34 -11.34
C LYS A 379 -20.73 16.20 -12.32
N ILE A 380 -19.55 15.59 -12.29
CA ILE A 380 -19.21 14.41 -13.11
C ILE A 380 -20.12 13.22 -12.80
N LEU A 381 -20.46 12.99 -11.52
CA LEU A 381 -21.28 11.85 -11.10
C LEU A 381 -22.77 12.00 -11.41
N ARG A 382 -23.30 13.22 -11.29
CA ARG A 382 -24.74 13.49 -11.42
C ARG A 382 -25.13 13.99 -12.82
N GLY A 383 -24.17 14.38 -13.65
CA GLY A 383 -24.40 15.02 -14.93
C GLY A 383 -24.82 16.50 -14.78
N PRO A 384 -24.86 17.25 -15.90
CA PRO A 384 -25.14 18.69 -15.90
C PRO A 384 -26.50 19.05 -15.27
N ASP A 385 -27.50 18.18 -15.37
CA ASP A 385 -28.86 18.44 -14.86
C ASP A 385 -29.04 18.09 -13.36
N GLY A 386 -28.07 17.40 -12.75
CA GLY A 386 -28.14 16.92 -11.36
C GLY A 386 -27.26 17.69 -10.37
N TYR A 387 -26.45 18.64 -10.86
CA TYR A 387 -25.59 19.49 -10.04
C TYR A 387 -26.30 20.81 -9.73
N ARG A 388 -26.60 21.06 -8.45
CA ARG A 388 -27.00 22.38 -7.96
C ARG A 388 -25.80 22.97 -7.26
N VAL A 389 -25.31 24.10 -7.76
CA VAL A 389 -24.33 24.93 -7.03
C VAL A 389 -24.96 25.21 -5.66
N PRO A 390 -24.27 24.93 -4.54
CA PRO A 390 -24.74 25.39 -3.24
C PRO A 390 -24.86 26.91 -3.29
N ASP A 391 -26.06 27.45 -3.05
CA ASP A 391 -26.23 28.90 -2.91
C ASP A 391 -25.26 29.37 -1.81
N ASP A 392 -24.41 30.34 -2.13
CA ASP A 392 -23.38 30.88 -1.22
C ASP A 392 -23.99 31.23 0.15
N GLN A 393 -23.51 30.57 1.22
CA GLN A 393 -23.76 30.94 2.62
C GLN A 393 -22.51 31.53 3.25
#